data_AF-A0A975KNN6-F1
#
_entry.id   AF-A0A975KNN6-F1
#
_cell.length_a   1.000
_cell.length_b   1.000
_cell.length_c   1.000
_cell.angle_alpha   90.00
_cell.angle_beta   90.00
_cell.angle_gamma   90.00
#
_symmetry.space_group_name_H-M   'P 1'
#
loop_
_entity.id
_entity.type
_entity.pdbx_description
1 polymer ?
#
loop_
_entity_poly.entity_id
_entity_poly.type
_entity_poly.pdbx_seq_one_letter_code
_entity_poly.pdbx_strand_id
1 'polypeptide(L)' 'MDNHKLIFYIHILGICFPITLTYVFFVDIFTGQEIRPVTIMIMAFGYAVMIKINPVFHFLWDKWKNDLMRKNK' A
#
# COMPACT_ATOMS: atom_id res chain seq x y z
N MET A 1 -14.50 1.26 20.93
CA MET A 1 -13.27 0.72 20.30
C MET A 1 -12.15 1.68 20.65
N ASP A 2 -11.04 1.21 21.24
CA ASP A 2 -9.93 2.09 21.63
C ASP A 2 -9.42 2.90 20.43
N ASN A 3 -9.19 4.21 20.62
CA ASN A 3 -8.66 5.11 19.59
C ASN A 3 -7.36 4.58 18.97
N HIS A 4 -6.51 3.90 19.75
CA HIS A 4 -5.28 3.28 19.27
C HIS A 4 -5.53 2.16 18.25
N LYS A 5 -6.57 1.33 18.44
CA LYS A 5 -6.93 0.27 17.49
C LYS A 5 -7.44 0.88 16.18
N LEU A 6 -8.19 1.97 16.26
CA LEU A 6 -8.74 2.67 15.09
C LEU A 6 -7.62 3.25 14.22
N ILE A 7 -6.62 3.91 14.82
CA ILE A 7 -5.44 4.42 14.11
C ILE A 7 -4.65 3.29 13.44
N PHE A 8 -4.49 2.15 14.12
CA PHE A 8 -3.84 0.98 13.54
C PHE A 8 -4.59 0.45 12.30
N TYR A 9 -5.92 0.38 12.35
CA TYR A 9 -6.73 0.01 11.18
C TYR A 9 -6.60 1.01 10.04
N ILE A 10 -6.50 2.32 10.31
CA ILE A 10 -6.27 3.35 9.29
C ILE A 10 -4.93 3.10 8.58
N HIS A 11 -3.88 2.74 9.32
CA HIS A 11 -2.60 2.38 8.72
C HIS A 11 -2.68 1.13 7.85
N ILE A 12 -3.40 0.07 8.28
CA ILE A 12 -3.64 -1.12 7.44
C ILE A 12 -4.38 -0.75 6.16
N LEU A 13 -5.45 0.04 6.28
CA LEU A 13 -6.24 0.49 5.14
C LEU A 13 -5.41 1.34 4.18
N GLY A 14 -4.51 2.18 4.70
CA GLY A 14 -3.57 2.96 3.90
C GLY A 14 -2.57 2.10 3.10
N ILE A 15 -2.28 0.87 3.53
CA ILE A 15 -1.49 -0.10 2.75
C ILE A 15 -2.38 -0.82 1.73
N CYS A 16 -3.58 -1.23 2.15
CA CYS A 16 -4.50 -1.98 1.29
C CYS A 16 -5.03 -1.16 0.11
N PHE A 17 -5.24 0.14 0.32
CA PHE A 17 -5.79 1.05 -0.68
C PHE A 17 -4.96 1.15 -1.98
N PRO A 18 -3.65 1.47 -1.95
CA PRO A 18 -2.83 1.51 -3.17
C PRO A 18 -2.70 0.14 -3.85
N ILE A 19 -2.64 -0.95 -3.07
CA ILE A 19 -2.61 -2.32 -3.61
C ILE A 19 -3.91 -2.63 -4.37
N THR A 20 -5.06 -2.29 -3.79
CA THR A 20 -6.37 -2.50 -4.40
C THR A 20 -6.52 -1.66 -5.67
N LEU A 21 -6.10 -0.39 -5.64
CA LEU A 21 -6.08 0.48 -6.82
C LEU A 21 -5.22 -0.09 -7.94
N THR A 22 -4.09 -0.71 -7.61
CA THR A 22 -3.22 -1.36 -8.58
C THR A 22 -3.94 -2.54 -9.24
N TYR A 23 -4.65 -3.34 -8.46
CA TYR A 23 -5.45 -4.45 -9.00
C TYR A 23 -6.57 -3.96 -9.93
N VAL A 24 -7.32 -2.93 -9.51
CA VAL A 24 -8.37 -2.32 -10.34
C VAL A 24 -7.78 -1.78 -11.64
N PHE A 25 -6.64 -1.09 -11.57
CA PHE A 25 -5.92 -0.60 -12.75
C PHE A 25 -5.58 -1.72 -13.74
N PHE A 26 -5.11 -2.88 -13.25
CA PHE A 26 -4.86 -4.04 -14.12
C PHE A 26 -6.15 -4.61 -14.71
N VAL A 27 -7.22 -4.72 -13.92
CA VAL A 27 -8.53 -5.18 -14.42
C VAL A 27 -9.05 -4.24 -15.51
N ASP A 28 -8.91 -2.93 -15.33
CA ASP A 28 -9.31 -1.92 -16.31
C ASP A 28 -8.52 -2.07 -17.62
N ILE A 29 -7.21 -2.33 -17.53
CA ILE A 29 -6.37 -2.65 -18.70
C ILE A 29 -6.90 -3.89 -19.42
N PHE A 30 -7.15 -4.99 -18.69
CA PHE A 30 -7.57 -6.25 -19.30
C PHE A 30 -8.98 -6.22 -19.88
N THR A 31 -9.86 -5.39 -19.32
CA THR A 31 -11.24 -5.21 -19.78
C THR A 31 -11.38 -4.11 -20.85
N GLY A 32 -10.28 -3.42 -21.20
CA GLY A 32 -10.28 -2.36 -22.20
C GLY A 32 -11.00 -1.08 -21.74
N GLN A 33 -11.13 -0.88 -20.44
CA GLN A 33 -11.73 0.32 -19.85
C GLN A 33 -10.80 1.53 -20.00
N GLU A 34 -11.36 2.73 -20.12
CA GLU A 34 -10.58 3.95 -20.21
C GLU A 34 -9.92 4.29 -18.87
N ILE A 35 -8.59 4.24 -18.86
CA ILE A 35 -7.79 4.61 -17.69
C ILE A 35 -7.72 6.13 -17.60
N ARG A 36 -8.40 6.69 -16.60
CA ARG A 36 -8.33 8.12 -16.33
C ARG A 36 -6.96 8.49 -15.73
N PRO A 37 -6.30 9.57 -16.19
CA PRO A 37 -5.03 10.03 -15.62
C PRO A 37 -5.09 10.29 -14.11
N VAL A 38 -6.25 10.70 -13.62
CA VAL A 38 -6.52 10.92 -12.20
C VAL A 38 -6.32 9.64 -11.38
N THR A 39 -6.72 8.48 -11.91
CA THR A 39 -6.53 7.17 -11.24
C THR A 39 -5.05 6.87 -11.02
N ILE A 40 -4.21 7.19 -12.00
CA ILE A 40 -2.74 7.02 -11.91
C ILE A 40 -2.17 7.97 -10.84
N MET A 41 -2.61 9.23 -10.82
CA MET A 41 -2.17 10.20 -9.80
C MET A 41 -2.56 9.77 -8.38
N ILE A 42 -3.80 9.31 -8.17
CA ILE A 42 -4.29 8.82 -6.87
C ILE A 42 -3.50 7.60 -6.43
N MET A 43 -3.22 6.68 -7.35
CA MET A 43 -2.41 5.50 -7.07
C MET A 43 -0.98 5.89 -6.65
N ALA A 44 -0.32 6.76 -7.42
CA ALA A 44 1.02 7.25 -7.10
C ALA A 44 1.08 7.98 -5.74
N PHE A 45 0.08 8.83 -5.46
CA PHE A 45 -0.05 9.51 -4.18
C PHE A 45 -0.29 8.52 -3.03
N GLY A 46 -1.14 7.53 -3.22
CA GLY A 46 -1.40 6.47 -2.23
C GLY A 46 -0.13 5.70 -1.88
N TYR A 47 0.70 5.34 -2.87
CA TYR A 47 2.01 4.74 -2.63
C TYR A 47 2.97 5.68 -1.91
N ALA A 48 3.01 6.97 -2.28
CA ALA A 48 3.87 7.95 -1.61
C ALA A 48 3.50 8.10 -0.13
N VAL A 49 2.21 8.16 0.19
CA VAL A 49 1.71 8.22 1.58
C VAL A 49 2.02 6.92 2.32
N MET A 50 1.83 5.76 1.69
CA MET A 50 2.17 4.46 2.28
C MET A 50 3.65 4.37 2.63
N ILE A 51 4.54 4.80 1.73
CA ILE A 51 5.99 4.71 1.93
C ILE A 51 6.51 5.76 2.91
N LYS A 52 5.89 6.95 3.01
CA LYS A 52 6.44 8.06 3.78
C LYS A 52 5.82 8.24 5.17
N ILE A 53 4.53 7.92 5.31
CA ILE A 53 3.73 8.29 6.49
C ILE A 53 3.31 7.06 7.30
N ASN A 54 3.38 5.85 6.74
CA ASN A 54 2.83 4.67 7.38
C ASN A 54 3.89 3.92 8.23
N PRO A 55 3.89 4.08 9.58
CA PRO A 55 4.86 3.40 10.44
C PRO A 55 4.70 1.88 10.42
N VAL A 56 3.46 1.39 10.19
CA VAL A 56 3.19 -0.05 10.10
C VAL A 56 3.85 -0.65 8.86
N PHE A 57 3.81 0.07 7.73
CA PHE A 57 4.49 -0.34 6.51
C PHE A 57 6.02 -0.41 6.73
N HIS A 58 6.61 0.64 7.31
CA HIS A 58 8.04 0.65 7.63
C HIS A 58 8.44 -0.50 8.55
N PHE A 59 7.66 -0.75 9.60
CA PHE A 59 7.92 -1.84 10.54
C PHE A 59 7.91 -3.21 9.84
N LEU A 60 6.92 -3.45 8.98
CA LEU A 60 6.83 -4.70 8.20
C LEU A 60 7.98 -4.82 7.20
N TRP A 61 8.34 -3.72 6.54
CA TRP A 61 9.41 -3.67 5.54
C TRP A 61 10.79 -3.94 6.15
N ASP A 62 11.09 -3.31 7.29
CA ASP A 62 12.35 -3.54 8.01
C ASP A 62 12.42 -4.96 8.57
N LYS A 63 11.30 -5.49 9.10
CA LYS A 63 11.23 -6.88 9.54
C LYS A 63 11.50 -7.86 8.39
N TRP A 64 10.91 -7.62 7.22
CA TRP A 64 11.11 -8.45 6.04
C TRP A 64 12.56 -8.41 5.55
N LYS A 65 13.16 -7.22 5.46
CA LYS A 65 14.59 -7.07 5.10
C LYS A 65 15.50 -7.82 6.07
N ASN A 66 15.25 -7.69 7.37
CA ASN A 66 16.05 -8.36 8.39
C ASN A 66 15.91 -9.89 8.32
N ASP A 67 14.73 -10.43 8.02
CA ASP A 67 14.52 -11.87 7.83
C ASP A 67 15.24 -12.39 6.57
N LEU A 68 15.20 -11.62 5.48
CA LEU A 68 15.94 -11.91 4.24
C LEU A 68 17.45 -12.02 4.49
N MET A 69 18.02 -11.10 5.25
CA MET A 69 19.44 -11.11 5.63
C MET A 69 19.78 -12.33 6.50
N ARG A 70 18.84 -12.81 7.32
CA ARG A 70 19.01 -14.02 8.15
C ARG A 70 18.96 -15.32 7.34
N LYS A 71 18.17 -15.38 6.28
CA LYS A 71 18.06 -16.58 5.42
C LYS A 71 19.22 -16.75 4.44
N ASN A 72 19.92 -15.66 4.12
CA ASN A 72 21.07 -15.65 3.21
C ASN A 72 22.43 -15.82 3.95
N LYS A 73 22.42 -16.17 5.23
CA LYS A 73 23.60 -16.43 6.06
C LYS A 73 23.59 -17.88 6.54
#